data_AF-A0A4V3DAL3-F1
#
_entry.id   AF-A0A4V3DAL3-F1
#
_cell.length_a   1.000
_cell.length_b   1.000
_cell.length_c   1.000
_cell.angle_alpha   90.00
_cell.angle_beta   90.00
_cell.angle_gamma   90.00
#
_symmetry.space_group_name_H-M   'P 1'
#
loop_
_entity.id
_entity.type
_entity.pdbx_description
1 polymer ?
#
loop_
_entity_poly.entity_id
_entity_poly.type
_entity_poly.pdbx_seq_one_letter_code
_entity_poly.pdbx_strand_id
1 'polypeptide(L)' 'MHQCLGQQLARVEMRVGFTELLTRLPGLRLTVPPDEVPLRTDMIVYGVHALPVAWS' A
#
# COMPACT_ATOMS: atom_id res chain seq x y z
N MET A 1 10.76 26.84 -4.70
CA MET A 1 10.52 25.43 -5.05
C MET A 1 10.57 24.60 -3.77
N HIS A 2 9.54 23.82 -3.46
CA HIS A 2 9.53 22.91 -2.31
C HIS A 2 9.44 21.48 -2.84
N GLN A 3 10.57 20.76 -2.78
CA GLN A 3 10.63 19.34 -3.11
C GLN A 3 10.48 18.53 -1.82
N CYS A 4 9.81 17.38 -1.91
CA CYS A 4 9.72 16.49 -0.77
C CYS A 4 11.12 15.94 -0.46
N LEU A 5 11.69 16.35 0.67
CA LEU A 5 13.01 15.86 1.12
C LEU A 5 13.05 14.34 1.21
N GLY A 6 11.93 13.71 1.60
CA GLY A 6 11.79 12.26 1.75
C GLY A 6 11.53 11.49 0.45
N GLN A 7 11.43 12.14 -0.71
CA GLN A 7 10.99 11.46 -1.95
C GLN A 7 11.89 10.29 -2.38
N GLN A 8 13.20 10.37 -2.10
CA GLN A 8 14.13 9.29 -2.43
C GLN A 8 14.02 8.14 -1.44
N LEU A 9 13.85 8.45 -0.15
CA LEU A 9 13.62 7.44 0.88
C LEU A 9 12.32 6.68 0.61
N ALA A 10 11.21 7.40 0.35
CA ALA A 10 9.92 6.78 0.03
C ALA A 10 10.01 5.83 -1.17
N ARG A 11 10.81 6.18 -2.20
CA ARG A 11 11.07 5.29 -3.35
C ARG A 11 11.80 4.02 -2.95
N VAL A 12 12.80 4.11 -2.09
CA VAL A 12 13.54 2.93 -1.59
C VAL A 12 12.62 2.06 -0.74
N GLU A 13 11.85 2.66 0.17
CA GLU A 13 10.87 1.97 1.01
C GLU A 13 9.83 1.23 0.18
N MET A 14 9.23 1.88 -0.83
CA MET A 14 8.27 1.22 -1.73
C MET A 14 8.91 0.07 -2.51
N ARG A 15 10.13 0.28 -3.03
CA ARG A 15 10.82 -0.76 -3.82
C ARG A 15 11.13 -1.99 -2.97
N VAL A 16 11.73 -1.81 -1.81
CA VAL A 16 12.08 -2.92 -0.91
C VAL A 16 10.81 -3.53 -0.31
N GLY A 17 9.92 -2.69 0.21
CA GLY A 17 8.68 -3.09 0.88
C GLY A 17 7.77 -3.93 -0.03
N PHE A 18 7.47 -3.47 -1.25
CA PHE A 18 6.62 -4.25 -2.16
C PHE A 18 7.30 -5.52 -2.67
N THR A 19 8.61 -5.48 -2.93
CA THR A 19 9.36 -6.67 -3.36
C THR A 19 9.32 -7.75 -2.28
N GLU A 20 9.67 -7.41 -1.04
CA GLU A 20 9.68 -8.35 0.07
C GLU A 20 8.27 -8.84 0.43
N LEU A 21 7.27 -7.95 0.42
CA LEU A 21 5.88 -8.32 0.69
C LEU A 21 5.39 -9.41 -0.27
N LEU A 22 5.56 -9.20 -1.58
CA LEU A 22 5.09 -10.14 -2.60
C LEU A 22 5.94 -11.42 -2.66
N THR A 23 7.22 -11.34 -2.26
CA THR A 23 8.10 -12.52 -2.18
C THR A 23 7.75 -13.41 -0.99
N ARG A 24 7.45 -12.81 0.17
CA ARG A 24 7.21 -13.53 1.44
C ARG A 24 5.77 -14.01 1.60
N LEU A 25 4.81 -13.34 0.96
CA LEU A 25 3.39 -13.68 1.00
C LEU A 25 2.91 -14.11 -0.41
N PRO A 26 3.31 -15.30 -0.88
CA PRO A 26 2.86 -15.79 -2.17
C PRO A 26 1.33 -15.91 -2.20
N GLY A 27 0.73 -15.57 -3.34
CA GLY A 27 -0.72 -15.62 -3.51
C GLY A 27 -1.49 -14.53 -2.74
N LEU A 28 -0.82 -13.48 -2.25
CA LEU A 28 -1.47 -12.33 -1.61
C LEU A 28 -2.58 -11.77 -2.51
N ARG A 29 -3.79 -11.70 -1.95
CA ARG A 29 -4.99 -11.21 -2.66
C ARG A 29 -5.95 -10.52 -1.69
N LEU A 30 -6.86 -9.72 -2.24
CA LEU A 30 -7.97 -9.17 -1.48
C LEU A 30 -8.91 -10.29 -1.03
N THR A 31 -9.53 -10.11 0.14
CA THR A 31 -10.62 -10.97 0.63
C THR A 31 -12.01 -10.36 0.38
N VAL A 32 -12.05 -9.18 -0.22
CA VAL A 32 -13.26 -8.43 -0.60
C VAL A 32 -13.14 -7.96 -2.05
N PRO A 33 -14.24 -7.68 -2.75
CA PRO A 33 -14.23 -6.95 -4.01
C PRO A 33 -13.48 -5.60 -3.88
N PRO A 34 -12.75 -5.13 -4.92
CA PRO A 34 -11.97 -3.89 -4.83
C PRO A 34 -12.78 -2.62 -4.49
N ASP A 35 -14.04 -2.58 -4.91
CA ASP A 35 -14.98 -1.49 -4.65
C ASP A 35 -15.52 -1.47 -3.21
N GLU A 36 -15.32 -2.54 -2.45
CA GLU A 36 -15.67 -2.62 -1.03
C GLU A 36 -14.50 -2.25 -0.09
N VAL A 37 -13.31 -1.95 -0.63
CA VAL A 37 -12.17 -1.53 0.18
C VAL A 37 -12.46 -0.17 0.82
N PRO A 38 -12.36 -0.02 2.16
CA PRO A 38 -12.71 1.23 2.84
C PRO A 38 -11.64 2.29 2.56
N LEU A 39 -11.90 3.19 1.62
CA LEU A 39 -11.00 4.28 1.20
C LEU A 39 -11.04 5.46 2.19
N ARG A 40 -9.90 6.13 2.38
CA ARG A 40 -9.77 7.37 3.16
C ARG A 40 -10.17 8.59 2.34
N THR A 41 -11.45 8.70 2.02
CA THR A 41 -11.97 9.82 1.19
C THR A 41 -12.08 11.14 1.94
N ASP A 42 -11.93 11.12 3.26
CA ASP A 42 -12.05 12.25 4.18
C ASP A 42 -10.68 12.75 4.72
N MET A 43 -9.55 12.21 4.22
CA MET A 43 -8.21 12.53 4.69
C MET A 43 -7.37 13.29 3.66
N ILE A 44 -6.46 14.15 4.14
CA ILE A 44 -5.53 14.93 3.30
C ILE A 44 -4.60 14.02 2.49
N VAL A 45 -4.23 12.87 3.04
CA VAL A 45 -3.41 11.86 2.36
C VAL A 45 -4.34 10.69 1.99
N TYR A 46 -4.51 10.49 0.68
CA TYR A 46 -5.33 9.40 0.16
C TYR A 46 -4.75 8.02 0.50
N GLY A 47 -5.62 7.05 0.70
CA GLY A 47 -5.25 5.67 1.02
C GLY A 47 -6.45 4.84 1.43
N VAL A 48 -6.22 3.81 2.23
CA VAL A 48 -7.24 2.90 2.74
C VAL A 48 -7.29 2.95 4.27
N HIS A 49 -8.47 2.85 4.88
CA HIS A 49 -8.60 2.64 6.31
C HIS A 49 -8.12 1.24 6.71
N ALA A 50 -8.41 0.24 5.86
CA ALA A 50 -7.95 -1.12 5.98
C ALA A 50 -7.81 -1.75 4.60
N LEU A 51 -6.92 -2.73 4.47
CA LEU A 51 -6.77 -3.56 3.26
C LEU A 51 -7.00 -5.03 3.63
N PRO A 52 -8.23 -5.56 3.50
CA PRO A 52 -8.52 -6.95 3.82
C PRO A 52 -7.82 -7.89 2.83
N VAL A 53 -6.89 -8.71 3.32
CA VAL A 53 -6.06 -9.61 2.51
C VAL A 53 -5.95 -11.00 3.10
N ALA A 54 -5.63 -11.98 2.24
CA ALA A 54 -5.23 -13.33 2.62
C ALA A 54 -4.10 -13.82 1.71
N TRP A 55 -3.35 -14.81 2.19
CA TRP A 55 -2.24 -15.48 1.50
C TRP A 55 -2.22 -16.97 1.90
N SER A 56 -1.51 -17.81 1.16
CA SER A 56 -1.43 -19.27 1.35
C SER A 56 -0.01 -19.75 1.57
#